data_AF-A0A1X2G7L4-F1
#
_entry.id   AF-A0A1X2G7L4-F1
#
_cell.length_a   1.000
_cell.length_b   1.000
_cell.length_c   1.000
_cell.angle_alpha   90.00
_cell.angle_beta   90.00
_cell.angle_gamma   90.00
#
_symmetry.space_group_name_H-M   'P 1'
#
loop_
_entity.id
_entity.type
_entity.pdbx_description
1 polymer ?
#
loop_
_entity_poly.entity_id
_entity_poly.type
_entity_poly.pdbx_seq_one_letter_code
_entity_poly.pdbx_strand_id
1 'polypeptide(L)'
;MSESDESVSRIQDLHITEKKLVSLVETAGHALALLADDGPSDEDADLAVHERTTEFRDLATRYFSLINDIQLSVRQHTHFLTQTASLPCTTKTIPYRVSVAGEQRELEIWINALQLIQQRLTAVQQSAQINPN
;
A
#
# COMPACT_ATOMS: atom_id res chain seq x y z
N MET A 1 -29.18 -5.00 9.44
CA MET A 1 -28.07 -4.98 10.41
C MET A 1 -28.17 -3.69 11.19
N SER A 2 -28.06 -3.75 12.52
CA SER A 2 -28.07 -2.57 13.39
C SER A 2 -26.74 -1.81 13.25
N GLU A 3 -26.75 -0.47 13.32
CA GLU A 3 -25.51 0.37 13.34
C GLU A 3 -24.53 -0.05 14.45
N SER A 4 -25.06 -0.62 15.54
CA SER A 4 -24.26 -1.18 16.65
C SER A 4 -23.49 -2.43 16.24
N ASP A 5 -24.08 -3.30 15.41
CA ASP A 5 -23.43 -4.54 14.97
C ASP A 5 -22.29 -4.25 13.99
N GLU A 6 -22.47 -3.24 13.13
CA GLU A 6 -21.44 -2.79 12.19
C GLU A 6 -20.25 -2.16 12.94
N SER A 7 -20.52 -1.32 13.94
CA SER A 7 -19.47 -0.71 14.76
C SER A 7 -18.64 -1.74 15.53
N VAL A 8 -19.28 -2.77 16.11
CA VAL A 8 -18.59 -3.87 16.81
C VAL A 8 -17.71 -4.67 15.86
N SER A 9 -18.21 -5.01 14.65
CA SER A 9 -17.41 -5.70 13.63
C SER A 9 -16.18 -4.89 13.24
N ARG A 10 -16.31 -3.57 13.09
CA ARG A 10 -15.18 -2.70 12.71
C ARG A 10 -14.12 -2.58 13.80
N ILE A 11 -14.52 -2.55 15.07
CA ILE A 11 -13.57 -2.56 16.20
C ILE A 11 -12.80 -3.88 16.23
N GLN A 12 -13.46 -5.01 15.95
CA GLN A 12 -12.79 -6.30 15.84
C GLN A 12 -11.79 -6.35 14.68
N ASP A 13 -12.19 -5.86 13.50
CA ASP A 13 -11.31 -5.74 12.34
C ASP A 13 -10.07 -4.88 12.65
N LEU A 14 -10.26 -3.75 13.34
CA LEU A 14 -9.16 -2.86 13.74
C LEU A 14 -8.20 -3.56 14.72
N HIS A 15 -8.73 -4.34 15.66
CA HIS A 15 -7.92 -5.14 16.58
C HIS A 15 -7.14 -6.25 15.86
N ILE A 16 -7.68 -6.83 14.79
CA ILE A 16 -6.94 -7.77 13.94
C ILE A 16 -5.77 -7.03 13.27
N THR A 17 -5.99 -5.80 12.80
CA THR A 17 -4.93 -4.97 12.19
C THR A 17 -3.85 -4.56 13.19
N GLU A 18 -4.23 -4.28 14.44
CA GLU A 18 -3.28 -4.07 15.54
C GLU A 18 -2.40 -5.31 15.77
N LYS A 19 -2.99 -6.51 15.78
CA LYS A 19 -2.20 -7.76 15.87
C LYS A 19 -1.23 -7.92 14.71
N LYS A 20 -1.65 -7.58 13.49
CA LYS A 20 -0.75 -7.59 12.31
C LYS A 20 0.41 -6.61 12.48
N LEU A 21 0.17 -5.45 13.11
CA LEU A 21 1.22 -4.46 13.42
C LEU A 21 2.24 -5.02 14.42
N VAL A 22 1.79 -5.74 15.46
CA VAL A 22 2.70 -6.43 16.39
C VAL A 22 3.56 -7.44 15.62
N SER A 23 2.94 -8.28 14.78
CA SER A 23 3.68 -9.26 13.97
C SER A 23 4.65 -8.61 12.98
N LEU A 24 4.36 -7.39 12.49
CA LEU A 24 5.27 -6.63 11.64
C LEU A 24 6.55 -6.27 12.40
N VAL A 25 6.41 -5.76 13.63
CA VAL A 25 7.54 -5.39 14.50
C VAL A 25 8.35 -6.62 14.88
N GLU A 26 7.70 -7.73 15.24
CA GLU A 26 8.37 -9.00 15.52
C GLU A 26 9.15 -9.52 14.31
N THR A 27 8.56 -9.47 13.11
CA THR A 27 9.22 -9.90 11.87
C THR A 27 10.44 -9.05 11.57
N ALA A 28 10.36 -7.73 11.77
CA ALA A 28 11.51 -6.84 11.62
C ALA A 28 12.60 -7.13 12.67
N GLY A 29 12.20 -7.40 13.92
CA GLY A 29 13.12 -7.79 14.99
C GLY A 29 13.88 -9.06 14.67
N HIS A 30 13.19 -10.11 14.19
CA HIS A 30 13.83 -11.35 13.75
C HIS A 30 14.77 -11.12 12.56
N ALA A 31 14.37 -10.31 11.57
CA ALA A 31 15.22 -10.00 10.42
C ALA A 31 16.51 -9.28 10.83
N LEU A 32 16.42 -8.34 11.78
CA LEU A 32 17.58 -7.62 12.31
C LEU A 32 18.46 -8.52 13.17
N ALA A 33 17.88 -9.38 14.00
CA ALA A 33 18.63 -10.35 14.80
C ALA A 33 19.42 -11.32 13.92
N LEU A 34 18.81 -11.78 12.82
CA LEU A 34 19.45 -12.65 11.85
C LEU A 34 20.65 -11.98 11.16
N LEU A 35 20.56 -10.67 10.89
CA LEU A 35 21.67 -9.89 10.33
C LEU A 35 22.77 -9.56 11.36
N ALA A 36 22.43 -9.48 12.63
CA ALA A 36 23.35 -9.14 13.71
C ALA A 36 24.18 -10.34 14.22
N ASP A 37 23.82 -11.56 13.83
CA ASP A 37 24.53 -12.78 14.20
C ASP A 37 25.86 -12.90 13.42
N ASP A 38 26.98 -13.03 14.13
CA ASP A 38 28.35 -12.82 13.60
C ASP A 38 28.87 -13.96 12.69
N GLY A 39 28.00 -14.92 12.35
CA GLY A 39 28.26 -15.96 11.36
C GLY A 39 29.07 -17.14 11.90
N PRO A 40 29.07 -18.29 11.19
CA PRO A 40 29.84 -19.46 11.61
C PRO A 40 31.34 -19.26 11.36
N SER A 41 32.16 -19.82 12.25
CA SER A 41 33.63 -19.66 12.26
C SER A 41 34.39 -20.66 11.35
N ASP A 42 33.72 -21.60 10.67
CA ASP A 42 34.38 -22.77 10.05
C ASP A 42 33.77 -23.22 8.71
N GLU A 43 34.39 -24.25 8.12
CA GLU A 43 34.31 -24.79 6.74
C GLU A 43 32.92 -24.96 6.08
N ASP A 44 31.81 -24.84 6.81
CA ASP A 44 30.44 -24.83 6.28
C ASP A 44 29.84 -23.42 6.10
N ALA A 45 30.68 -22.38 6.14
CA ALA A 45 30.26 -20.98 6.10
C ALA A 45 29.38 -20.63 4.88
N ASP A 46 29.66 -21.20 3.71
CA ASP A 46 28.89 -20.91 2.49
C ASP A 46 27.45 -21.42 2.57
N LEU A 47 27.23 -22.62 3.14
CA LEU A 47 25.89 -23.19 3.30
C LEU A 47 25.08 -22.38 4.32
N ALA A 48 25.70 -22.05 5.45
CA ALA A 48 25.07 -21.25 6.50
C ALA A 48 24.75 -19.81 6.05
N VAL A 49 25.61 -19.19 5.24
CA VAL A 49 25.34 -17.87 4.64
C VAL A 49 24.17 -17.96 3.66
N HIS A 50 24.09 -19.04 2.88
CA HIS A 50 22.97 -19.26 1.96
C HIS A 50 21.64 -19.43 2.71
N GLU A 51 21.60 -20.27 3.75
CA GLU A 51 20.42 -20.47 4.61
C GLU A 51 20.00 -19.18 5.32
N ARG A 52 20.96 -18.40 5.83
CA ARG A 52 20.68 -17.09 6.43
C ARG A 52 20.09 -16.11 5.41
N THR A 53 20.58 -16.15 4.18
CA THR A 53 20.10 -15.27 3.11
C THR A 53 18.67 -15.63 2.70
N THR A 54 18.34 -16.92 2.63
CA THR A 54 16.97 -17.37 2.31
C THR A 54 16.01 -17.03 3.45
N GLU A 55 16.39 -17.27 4.70
CA GLU A 55 15.59 -16.92 5.88
C GLU A 55 15.35 -15.40 5.96
N PHE A 56 16.37 -14.58 5.72
CA PHE A 56 16.23 -13.13 5.67
C PHE A 56 15.25 -12.70 4.56
N ARG A 57 15.37 -13.31 3.37
CA ARG A 57 14.47 -13.01 2.24
C ARG A 57 13.02 -13.32 2.57
N ASP A 58 12.77 -14.42 3.26
CA ASP A 58 11.43 -14.83 3.65
C ASP A 58 10.86 -13.88 4.72
N LEU A 59 11.67 -13.47 5.70
CA LEU A 59 11.30 -12.46 6.69
C LEU A 59 11.02 -11.10 6.04
N ALA A 60 11.85 -10.67 5.08
CA ALA A 60 11.63 -9.42 4.34
C ALA A 60 10.34 -9.48 3.51
N THR A 61 10.07 -10.59 2.84
CA THR A 61 8.84 -10.81 2.07
C THR A 61 7.61 -10.73 2.98
N ARG A 62 7.67 -11.40 4.14
CA ARG A 62 6.60 -11.36 5.15
C ARG A 62 6.39 -9.96 5.70
N TYR A 63 7.47 -9.22 5.97
CA TYR A 63 7.41 -7.83 6.43
C TYR A 63 6.68 -6.93 5.43
N PHE A 64 7.05 -6.97 4.15
CA PHE A 64 6.37 -6.17 3.12
C PHE A 64 4.91 -6.58 2.93
N SER A 65 4.61 -7.88 3.00
CA SER A 65 3.22 -8.36 2.96
C SER A 65 2.38 -7.80 4.11
N LEU A 66 2.93 -7.80 5.34
CA LEU A 66 2.26 -7.25 6.51
C LEU A 66 2.03 -5.74 6.39
N ILE A 67 3.01 -4.99 5.85
CA ILE A 67 2.83 -3.55 5.57
C ILE A 67 1.64 -3.31 4.65
N ASN A 68 1.58 -4.03 3.52
CA ASN A 68 0.52 -3.83 2.53
C ASN A 68 -0.86 -4.14 3.13
N ASP A 69 -0.96 -5.23 3.90
CA ASP A 69 -2.18 -5.62 4.59
C ASP A 69 -2.64 -4.56 5.61
N ILE A 70 -1.72 -4.06 6.45
CA ILE A 70 -2.02 -3.05 7.46
C ILE A 70 -2.45 -1.74 6.78
N GLN A 71 -1.71 -1.31 5.76
CA GLN A 71 -2.03 -0.09 5.02
C GLN A 71 -3.41 -0.17 4.37
N LEU A 72 -3.74 -1.32 3.75
CA LEU A 72 -5.05 -1.54 3.15
C LEU A 72 -6.17 -1.46 4.20
N SER A 73 -6.02 -2.16 5.33
CA SER A 73 -7.04 -2.15 6.39
C SER A 73 -7.22 -0.76 7.00
N VAL A 74 -6.14 -0.04 7.31
CA VAL A 74 -6.24 1.32 7.86
C VAL A 74 -6.91 2.27 6.87
N ARG A 75 -6.61 2.16 5.57
CA ARG A 75 -7.29 2.94 4.52
C ARG A 75 -8.78 2.63 4.46
N GLN A 76 -9.16 1.36 4.53
CA GLN A 76 -10.57 0.94 4.55
C GLN A 76 -11.32 1.50 5.77
N HIS A 77 -10.73 1.43 6.96
CA HIS A 77 -11.31 2.02 8.17
C HIS A 77 -11.42 3.54 8.09
N THR A 78 -10.38 4.23 7.59
CA THR A 78 -10.40 5.69 7.41
C THR A 78 -11.48 6.11 6.41
N HIS A 79 -11.59 5.39 5.29
CA HIS A 79 -12.60 5.63 4.28
C HIS A 79 -14.02 5.43 4.85
N PHE A 80 -14.23 4.36 5.62
CA PHE A 80 -15.49 4.12 6.31
C PHE A 80 -15.86 5.24 7.29
N LEU A 81 -14.92 5.69 8.13
CA LEU A 81 -15.13 6.80 9.07
C LEU A 81 -15.44 8.12 8.34
N THR A 82 -14.83 8.33 7.17
CA THR A 82 -15.10 9.49 6.31
C THR A 82 -16.50 9.42 5.71
N GLN A 83 -16.93 8.23 5.26
CA GLN A 83 -18.27 8.03 4.68
C GLN A 83 -19.40 8.09 5.72
N THR A 84 -19.14 7.66 6.95
CA THR A 84 -20.15 7.62 8.03
C THR A 84 -20.26 8.93 8.83
N ALA A 85 -19.57 10.00 8.41
CA ALA A 85 -19.61 11.33 9.03
C ALA A 85 -19.28 11.35 10.54
N SER A 86 -18.61 10.31 11.05
CA SER A 86 -18.28 10.12 12.47
C SER A 86 -16.94 10.77 12.87
N LEU A 87 -16.20 11.32 11.91
CA LEU A 87 -15.18 12.32 12.19
C LEU A 87 -15.82 13.71 12.13
N PRO A 88 -16.16 14.35 13.27
CA PRO A 88 -16.48 15.75 13.24
C PRO A 88 -15.32 16.47 12.54
N CYS A 89 -15.65 17.36 11.61
CA CYS A 89 -14.70 18.27 10.99
C CYS A 89 -14.07 19.15 12.09
N THR A 90 -13.13 18.59 12.86
CA THR A 90 -12.26 19.34 13.74
C THR A 90 -11.09 19.74 12.88
N THR A 91 -11.16 20.99 12.46
CA THR A 91 -10.19 21.93 11.86
C THR A 91 -8.69 21.82 12.22
N LYS A 92 -8.15 20.63 12.49
CA LYS A 92 -6.72 20.35 12.66
C LYS A 92 -6.41 19.00 12.03
N THR A 93 -6.40 18.98 10.71
CA THR A 93 -6.02 17.82 9.90
C THR A 93 -4.64 17.35 10.33
N ILE A 94 -4.56 16.14 10.90
CA ILE A 94 -3.33 15.36 10.96
C ILE A 94 -2.78 15.37 9.53
N PRO A 95 -1.55 15.87 9.27
CA PRO A 95 -1.05 15.94 7.92
C PRO A 95 -0.88 14.53 7.38
N TYR A 96 -1.86 14.10 6.59
CA TYR A 96 -1.79 12.97 5.70
C TYR A 96 -0.72 13.30 4.65
N ARG A 97 0.53 12.95 4.95
CA ARG A 97 1.55 12.76 3.90
C ARG A 97 1.29 11.42 3.23
N VAL A 98 0.24 11.34 2.43
CA VAL A 98 0.40 10.55 1.22
C VAL A 98 1.22 11.40 0.28
N SER A 99 2.24 10.79 -0.31
CA SER A 99 2.92 11.36 -1.46
C SER A 99 1.96 11.35 -2.65
N VAL A 100 0.85 12.08 -2.55
CA VAL A 100 -0.10 12.33 -3.65
C VAL A 100 0.60 13.12 -4.74
N ALA A 101 1.75 13.75 -4.49
CA ALA A 101 2.54 14.38 -5.54
C ALA A 101 2.93 13.40 -6.67
N GLY A 102 3.14 12.12 -6.36
CA GLY A 102 3.44 11.10 -7.37
C GLY A 102 2.17 10.66 -8.12
N GLU A 103 1.17 10.21 -7.38
CA GLU A 103 -0.09 9.68 -7.94
C GLU A 103 -0.91 10.77 -8.67
N GLN A 104 -0.94 12.00 -8.16
CA GLN A 104 -1.58 13.15 -8.82
C GLN A 104 -0.86 13.53 -10.11
N ARG A 105 0.48 13.48 -10.12
CA ARG A 105 1.27 13.76 -11.31
C ARG A 105 1.07 12.67 -12.36
N GLU A 106 1.01 11.41 -11.95
CA GLU A 106 0.68 10.30 -12.85
C GLU A 106 -0.73 10.45 -13.42
N LEU A 107 -1.72 10.79 -12.58
CA LEU A 107 -3.08 11.06 -13.04
C LEU A 107 -3.13 12.23 -14.04
N GLU A 108 -2.42 13.33 -13.78
CA GLU A 108 -2.30 14.45 -14.70
C GLU A 108 -1.65 14.05 -16.04
N ILE A 109 -0.62 13.21 -16.00
CA ILE A 109 0.01 12.65 -17.21
C ILE A 109 -1.00 11.82 -17.99
N TRP A 110 -1.77 10.95 -17.33
CA TRP A 110 -2.79 10.12 -17.97
C TRP A 110 -3.94 10.95 -18.56
N ILE A 111 -4.40 12.00 -17.86
CA ILE A 111 -5.44 12.92 -18.35
C ILE A 111 -4.94 13.67 -19.60
N ASN A 112 -3.71 14.19 -19.57
CA ASN A 112 -3.12 14.89 -20.71
C ASN A 112 -2.94 13.95 -21.91
N ALA A 113 -2.52 12.70 -21.68
CA ALA A 113 -2.42 11.69 -22.74
C ALA A 113 -3.79 11.37 -23.35
N LEU A 114 -4.83 11.22 -22.52
CA LEU A 114 -6.20 10.97 -22.98
C LEU A 114 -6.74 12.14 -23.82
N GLN A 115 -6.50 13.38 -23.38
CA GLN A 115 -6.90 14.58 -24.12
C GLN A 115 -6.18 14.67 -25.48
N LEU A 116 -4.89 14.35 -25.53
CA LEU A 116 -4.14 14.32 -26.78
C LEU A 116 -4.68 13.25 -27.74
N ILE A 117 -5.00 12.05 -27.23
CA ILE A 117 -5.62 10.98 -28.02
C ILE A 117 -6.99 11.44 -28.55
N GLN A 118 -7.80 12.07 -27.71
CA GLN A 118 -9.12 12.58 -28.10
C GLN A 118 -8.99 13.64 -29.20
N GLN A 119 -8.06 14.59 -29.07
CA GLN A 119 -7.78 15.60 -30.10
C GLN A 119 -7.35 14.97 -31.42
N ARG A 120 -6.46 13.97 -31.37
CA ARG A 120 -6.01 13.25 -32.58
C ARG A 120 -7.15 12.46 -33.21
N LEU A 121 -8.00 11.82 -32.41
CA LEU A 121 -9.17 11.10 -32.89
C LEU A 121 -10.16 12.04 -33.57
N THR A 122 -10.42 13.22 -32.99
CA THR A 122 -11.28 14.23 -33.62
C THR A 122 -10.67 14.77 -34.92
N ALA A 123 -9.34 14.96 -34.98
CA ALA A 123 -8.66 15.40 -36.19
C ALA A 123 -8.73 14.33 -37.31
N VAL A 124 -8.62 13.04 -36.97
CA VAL A 124 -8.78 11.92 -37.90
C VAL A 124 -10.23 11.78 -38.36
N GLN A 125 -11.21 11.98 -37.47
CA GLN A 125 -12.63 11.99 -37.85
C GLN A 125 -12.97 13.16 -38.77
N GLN A 126 -12.42 14.34 -38.50
CA GLN A 126 -12.59 15.52 -39.34
C GLN A 126 -11.92 15.34 -40.71
N SER A 127 -10.71 14.77 -40.77
CA SER A 127 -10.07 14.48 -42.06
C SER A 127 -10.80 13.38 -42.85
N ALA A 128 -11.40 12.40 -42.17
CA ALA A 128 -12.25 11.38 -42.80
C ALA A 128 -13.58 11.95 -43.33
N GLN A 129 -14.13 13.00 -42.69
CA GLN A 129 -15.34 13.69 -43.17
C GLN A 129 -15.08 14.72 -44.28
N ILE A 130 -13.86 15.24 -44.39
CA ILE A 130 -13.47 16.17 -45.47
C ILE A 130 -13.16 15.43 -46.79
N ASN A 131 -13.03 14.10 -46.77
CA ASN A 131 -12.74 13.31 -47.97
C ASN A 131 -13.82 12.24 -48.29
N PRO A 132 -15.00 12.64 -48.79
CA PRO A 132 -15.78 11.83 -49.70
C PRO A 132 -15.49 12.28 -51.15
N ASN A 133 -14.32 11.94 -51.68
CA ASN A 133 -13.99 11.70 -53.11
C ASN A 133 -12.46 11.75 -53.34
#